data_AF-A0A5P9NNR2-F1
#
_entry.id   AF-A0A5P9NNR2-F1
#
_cell.length_a   1.000
_cell.length_b   1.000
_cell.length_c   1.000
_cell.angle_alpha   90.00
_cell.angle_beta   90.00
_cell.angle_gamma   90.00
#
_symmetry.space_group_name_H-M   'P 1'
#
loop_
_entity.id
_entity.type
_entity.pdbx_description
1 polymer ?
#
loop_
_entity_poly.entity_id
_entity_poly.type
_entity_poly.pdbx_seq_one_letter_code
_entity_poly.pdbx_strand_id
1 'polypeptide(L)'
;MILEIFALIVLGVLCAAAIWLIVLIGNIPGNIARTAEHPQAEAISILAWVGLLTGGIGWGLALVWAKIKPAAPNAELLQRVAALEEKLKEAEA
;
A
#
# COMPACT_ATOMS: atom_id res chain seq x y z
N MET A 1 14.60 34.57 -29.39
CA MET A 1 15.52 33.41 -29.30
C MET A 1 16.05 33.11 -27.90
N ILE A 2 16.89 33.95 -27.27
CA ILE A 2 17.49 33.63 -25.94
C ILE A 2 16.43 33.42 -24.84
N LEU A 3 15.42 34.30 -24.78
CA LEU A 3 14.32 34.21 -23.81
C LEU A 3 13.40 33.01 -24.07
N GLU A 4 13.20 32.62 -25.34
CA GLU A 4 12.40 31.44 -25.70
C GLU A 4 13.08 30.16 -25.23
N ILE A 5 14.40 30.02 -25.48
CA ILE A 5 15.18 28.88 -25.02
C ILE A 5 15.17 28.81 -23.49
N PHE A 6 15.38 29.94 -22.82
CA PHE A 6 15.30 30.02 -21.37
C PHE A 6 13.93 29.59 -20.83
N ALA A 7 12.84 30.09 -21.41
CA ALA A 7 11.48 29.73 -21.03
C ALA A 7 11.20 28.23 -21.22
N LEU A 8 11.68 27.62 -22.30
CA LEU A 8 11.54 26.18 -22.54
C LEU A 8 12.31 25.34 -21.51
N ILE A 9 13.52 25.77 -21.12
CA ILE A 9 14.29 25.10 -20.05
C ILE A 9 13.51 25.18 -18.73
N VAL A 10 13.03 26.37 -18.36
CA VAL A 10 12.25 26.55 -17.12
C VAL A 10 10.99 25.69 -17.15
N LEU A 11 10.26 25.68 -18.27
CA LEU A 11 9.08 24.84 -18.45
C LEU A 11 9.42 23.36 -18.29
N GLY A 12 10.52 22.89 -18.89
CA GLY A 12 11.00 21.52 -18.75
C GLY A 12 11.30 21.14 -17.29
N VAL A 13 11.96 22.03 -16.55
CA VAL A 13 12.23 21.83 -15.10
C VAL A 13 10.94 21.78 -14.31
N LEU A 14 9.98 22.67 -14.58
CA LEU A 14 8.67 22.68 -13.91
C LEU A 14 7.88 21.40 -14.19
N CYS A 15 7.90 20.90 -15.43
CA CYS A 15 7.29 19.62 -15.77
C CYS A 15 7.96 18.46 -15.01
N ALA A 16 9.29 18.43 -14.95
CA ALA A 16 10.02 17.40 -14.23
C ALA A 16 9.70 17.44 -12.72
N ALA A 17 9.65 18.63 -12.13
CA ALA A 17 9.28 18.84 -10.73
C ALA A 17 7.84 18.39 -10.44
N ALA A 18 6.90 18.70 -11.34
CA ALA A 18 5.51 18.27 -11.21
C ALA A 18 5.38 16.74 -11.24
N ILE A 19 6.05 16.07 -12.20
CA ILE A 19 6.08 14.60 -12.28
C ILE A 19 6.68 14.01 -11.01
N TRP A 20 7.81 14.56 -10.54
CA TRP A 20 8.46 14.12 -9.33
C TRP A 20 7.53 14.22 -8.10
N LEU A 21 6.78 15.32 -7.98
CA LEU A 21 5.83 15.53 -6.87
C LEU A 21 4.65 14.55 -6.92
N ILE A 22 4.13 14.24 -8.11
CA ILE A 22 3.08 13.23 -8.31
C ILE A 22 3.59 11.85 -7.89
N VAL A 23 4.82 11.49 -8.30
CA VAL A 23 5.43 10.21 -7.94
C VAL A 23 5.65 10.09 -6.44
N LEU A 24 6.09 11.18 -5.80
CA LEU A 24 6.25 11.23 -4.35
C LEU A 24 4.91 10.96 -3.65
N ILE A 25 3.85 11.65 -4.04
CA ILE A 25 2.51 11.50 -3.45
C ILE A 25 1.95 10.10 -3.69
N GLY A 26 2.04 9.57 -4.91
CA GLY A 26 1.54 8.24 -5.27
C GLY A 26 2.15 7.11 -4.44
N ASN A 27 3.43 7.24 -4.08
CA ASN A 27 4.15 6.23 -3.31
C ASN A 27 3.88 6.24 -1.79
N ILE A 28 3.26 7.30 -1.25
CA ILE A 28 3.04 7.45 0.21
C ILE A 28 2.28 6.24 0.82
N PRO A 29 1.13 5.80 0.29
CA PRO A 29 0.34 4.74 0.95
C PRO A 29 1.06 3.40 0.92
N GLY A 30 1.70 3.06 -0.21
CA GLY A 30 2.49 1.83 -0.35
C GLY A 30 3.70 1.80 0.58
N ASN A 31 4.40 2.92 0.76
CA ASN A 31 5.49 2.98 1.73
C ASN A 31 5.01 2.83 3.17
N ILE A 32 3.89 3.46 3.55
CA ILE A 32 3.30 3.31 4.88
C ILE A 32 2.96 1.84 5.15
N ALA A 33 2.35 1.16 4.18
CA ALA A 33 1.98 -0.25 4.29
C ALA A 33 3.20 -1.17 4.40
N ARG A 34 4.27 -0.91 3.63
CA ARG A 34 5.53 -1.67 3.71
C ARG A 34 6.23 -1.50 5.05
N THR A 35 6.34 -0.27 5.55
CA THR A 35 6.95 0.00 6.86
C THR A 35 6.13 -0.58 8.01
N ALA A 36 4.81 -0.77 7.83
CA ALA A 36 3.93 -1.41 8.80
C ALA A 36 3.88 -2.94 8.67
N GLU A 37 4.70 -3.55 7.81
CA GLU A 37 4.71 -4.99 7.51
C GLU A 37 3.32 -5.53 7.12
N HIS A 38 2.53 -4.72 6.40
CA HIS A 38 1.18 -5.10 6.00
C HIS A 38 1.23 -6.22 4.94
N PRO A 39 0.50 -7.34 5.10
CA PRO A 39 0.55 -8.48 4.18
C PRO A 39 0.08 -8.14 2.75
N GLN A 40 -0.71 -7.07 2.62
CA GLN A 40 -1.26 -6.61 1.33
C GLN A 40 -0.62 -5.28 0.87
N ALA A 41 0.63 -5.00 1.26
CA ALA A 41 1.30 -3.75 0.93
C ALA A 41 1.38 -3.49 -0.59
N GLU A 42 1.54 -4.52 -1.41
CA GLU A 42 1.57 -4.40 -2.87
C GLU A 42 0.21 -3.99 -3.46
N ALA A 43 -0.88 -4.61 -2.98
CA ALA A 43 -2.24 -4.25 -3.39
C ALA A 43 -2.58 -2.80 -3.05
N ILE A 44 -2.17 -2.34 -1.86
CA ILE A 44 -2.32 -0.94 -1.42
C ILE A 44 -1.52 -0.01 -2.34
N SER A 45 -0.31 -0.40 -2.74
CA SER A 45 0.52 0.39 -3.66
C SER A 45 -0.16 0.55 -5.03
N ILE A 46 -0.71 -0.53 -5.58
CA ILE A 46 -1.43 -0.49 -6.86
C ILE A 46 -2.69 0.37 -6.75
N LEU A 47 -3.47 0.19 -5.68
CA LEU A 47 -4.68 0.99 -5.42
C LEU A 47 -4.35 2.48 -5.29
N ALA A 48 -3.22 2.83 -4.67
CA ALA A 48 -2.78 4.21 -4.55
C ALA A 48 -2.52 4.85 -5.91
N TRP A 49 -1.80 4.15 -6.81
CA TRP A 49 -1.47 4.63 -8.14
C TRP A 49 -2.68 4.71 -9.06
N VAL A 50 -3.50 3.65 -9.09
CA VAL A 50 -4.76 3.64 -9.85
C VAL A 50 -5.70 4.72 -9.31
N GLY A 51 -5.83 4.81 -7.99
CA GLY A 51 -6.66 5.79 -7.31
C GLY A 51 -6.24 7.23 -7.57
N LEU A 52 -4.93 7.51 -7.67
CA LEU A 52 -4.41 8.82 -8.01
C LEU A 52 -4.76 9.20 -9.45
N LEU A 53 -4.68 8.25 -10.39
CA LEU A 53 -5.05 8.46 -11.80
C LEU A 53 -6.56 8.65 -12.00
N THR A 54 -7.41 8.03 -11.17
CA THR A 54 -8.88 8.07 -11.29
C THR A 54 -9.54 9.16 -10.43
N GLY A 55 -8.83 10.22 -10.07
CA GLY A 55 -9.40 11.36 -9.31
C GLY A 55 -9.14 11.36 -7.80
N GLY A 56 -8.17 10.59 -7.31
CA GLY A 56 -7.62 10.68 -5.96
C GLY A 56 -8.39 9.92 -4.86
N ILE A 57 -9.62 9.46 -5.12
CA ILE A 57 -10.43 8.76 -4.10
C ILE A 57 -9.75 7.44 -3.68
N GLY A 58 -9.31 6.65 -4.65
CA GLY A 58 -8.61 5.38 -4.36
C GLY A 58 -7.31 5.58 -3.60
N TRP A 59 -6.65 6.72 -3.76
CA TRP A 59 -5.46 7.08 -3.01
C TRP A 59 -5.77 7.30 -1.52
N GLY A 60 -6.87 8.00 -1.20
CA GLY A 60 -7.34 8.15 0.17
C GLY A 60 -7.75 6.82 0.81
N LEU A 61 -8.41 5.94 0.05
CA LEU A 61 -8.75 4.60 0.53
C LEU A 61 -7.50 3.75 0.80
N ALA A 62 -6.48 3.84 -0.06
CA ALA A 62 -5.20 3.16 0.15
C ALA A 62 -4.50 3.62 1.44
N LEU A 63 -4.59 4.90 1.79
CA LEU A 63 -4.05 5.41 3.07
C LEU A 63 -4.76 4.82 4.28
N VAL A 64 -6.09 4.78 4.27
CA VAL A 64 -6.88 4.20 5.36
C VAL A 64 -6.54 2.71 5.50
N TRP A 65 -6.52 1.99 4.38
CA TRP A 65 -6.22 0.56 4.37
C TRP A 65 -4.80 0.25 4.84
N ALA A 66 -3.81 1.08 4.50
CA ALA A 66 -2.44 0.96 5.00
C ALA A 66 -2.33 1.02 6.54
N LYS A 67 -3.33 1.57 7.24
CA LYS A 67 -3.37 1.64 8.71
C LYS A 67 -4.20 0.54 9.36
N ILE A 68 -5.08 -0.12 8.61
CA ILE A 68 -5.89 -1.23 9.14
C ILE A 68 -4.96 -2.43 9.31
N LYS A 69 -4.86 -2.99 10.52
CA LYS A 69 -4.09 -4.21 10.75
C LYS A 69 -4.91 -5.45 10.39
N PRO A 70 -4.29 -6.51 9.85
CA PRO A 70 -4.94 -7.80 9.74
C PRO A 70 -5.44 -8.26 11.11
N ALA A 71 -6.60 -8.91 11.15
CA ALA A 71 -7.11 -9.51 12.37
C ALA A 71 -6.08 -10.54 12.89
N ALA A 72 -5.71 -10.41 14.16
CA ALA A 72 -4.81 -11.38 14.78
C ALA A 72 -5.46 -12.78 14.77
N PRO A 73 -4.67 -13.86 14.59
CA PRO A 73 -5.17 -15.22 14.75
C PRO A 73 -5.88 -15.37 16.09
N ASN A 74 -7.10 -15.90 16.09
CA ASN A 74 -7.86 -16.08 17.32
C ASN A 74 -7.17 -17.18 18.16
N ALA A 75 -6.65 -16.79 19.32
CA ALA A 75 -5.96 -17.70 20.25
C ALA A 75 -6.86 -18.89 20.67
N GLU A 76 -8.17 -18.68 20.78
CA GLU A 76 -9.12 -19.74 21.08
C GLU A 76 -9.22 -20.77 19.94
N LEU A 77 -9.18 -20.32 18.67
CA LEU A 77 -9.20 -21.22 17.53
C LEU A 77 -7.94 -22.08 17.49
N LEU A 78 -6.78 -21.50 17.80
CA LEU A 78 -5.52 -22.26 17.88
C LEU A 78 -5.56 -23.31 18.99
N GLN A 79 -6.12 -22.97 20.16
CA GLN A 79 -6.34 -23.93 21.24
C GLN A 79 -7.30 -25.05 20.83
N ARG A 80 -8.40 -24.71 20.15
CA ARG A 80 -9.38 -25.70 19.64
C ARG A 80 -8.75 -26.63 18.61
N VAL A 81 -7.93 -26.12 17.69
CA VAL A 81 -7.21 -26.95 16.71
C VAL A 81 -6.24 -27.90 17.40
N ALA A 82 -5.42 -27.41 18.35
CA ALA A 82 -4.50 -28.25 19.11
C ALA A 82 -5.21 -29.37 19.89
N ALA A 83 -6.34 -29.05 20.53
CA ALA A 83 -7.15 -30.04 21.25
C ALA A 83 -7.81 -31.08 20.31
N LEU A 84 -8.14 -30.70 19.07
CA LEU A 84 -8.67 -31.62 18.07
C LEU A 84 -7.57 -32.53 17.49
N GLU A 85 -6.37 -32.00 17.28
CA GLU A 85 -5.22 -32.78 16.83
C GLU A 85 -4.81 -33.87 17.84
N GLU A 86 -4.91 -33.58 19.14
CA GLU A 86 -4.68 -34.56 20.20
C GLU A 86 -5.74 -35.67 20.18
N LYS A 87 -7.03 -35.29 20.11
CA LYS A 87 -8.13 -36.25 20.00
C LYS A 87 -8.06 -37.12 18.75
N LEU A 88 -7.59 -36.56 17.63
CA LEU A 88 -7.40 -37.33 16.40
C LEU A 88 -6.32 -38.40 16.60
N LYS A 89 -5.19 -38.06 17.24
CA LYS A 89 -4.14 -39.03 17.57
C LYS A 89 -4.63 -40.12 18.51
N GLU A 90 -5.48 -39.80 19.49
CA GLU A 90 -6.09 -40.78 20.39
C GLU A 90 -7.05 -41.73 19.66
N ALA A 91 -7.75 -41.24 18.63
CA ALA A 91 -8.70 -42.05 17.86
C ALA A 91 -8.03 -42.88 16.76
N GLU A 92 -6.86 -42.45 16.27
CA GLU A 92 -6.05 -43.16 15.27
C GLU A 92 -5.09 -44.20 15.88
N ALA A 93 -4.87 -44.17 17.20
CA ALA A 93 -4.05 -45.13 17.95
C ALA A 93 -4.87 -46.33 18.46
#